data_AF-A0A3N5GA32-F1
#
_entry.id   AF-A0A3N5GA32-F1
#
_cell.length_a   1.000
_cell.length_b   1.000
_cell.length_c   1.000
_cell.angle_alpha   90.00
_cell.angle_beta   90.00
_cell.angle_gamma   90.00
#
_symmetry.space_group_name_H-M   'P 1'
#
loop_
_entity.id
_entity.type
_entity.pdbx_description
1 polymer ?
#
loop_
_entity_poly.entity_id
_entity_poly.type
_entity_poly.pdbx_seq_one_letter_code
_entity_poly.pdbx_strand_id
1 'polypeptide(L)'
;MRQAIRIRGARQNNLKNVDLDIPTGELVVVTGVSGSGKSSLVFDTLYAEGQRRYVETFSAYARQFLDRMDKPQVDRIEGVPPAIAIDQTNPVRTSRSTVGTMTELNDHLKLLYARTATLHCRHCAQPVRRDTVASVLESLARQAAAAGDPRAVITFPVDVPENFSESEVEQHL
;
A
#
# COMPACT_ATOMS: atom_id res chain seq x y z
N MET A 1 -4.55 -39.26 -7.15
CA MET A 1 -5.62 -38.57 -7.92
C MET A 1 -5.23 -37.10 -8.04
N ARG A 2 -5.33 -36.49 -9.22
CA ARG A 2 -5.01 -35.06 -9.38
C ARG A 2 -6.04 -34.22 -8.59
N GLN A 3 -5.58 -33.25 -7.81
CA GLN A 3 -6.46 -32.33 -7.09
C GLN A 3 -7.14 -31.38 -8.10
N ALA A 4 -8.43 -31.15 -7.92
CA ALA A 4 -9.23 -30.30 -8.79
C ALA A 4 -10.19 -29.42 -7.96
N ILE A 5 -10.43 -28.21 -8.46
CA ILE A 5 -11.50 -27.34 -7.98
C ILE A 5 -12.79 -27.82 -8.64
N ARG A 6 -13.76 -28.23 -7.83
CA ARG A 6 -15.04 -28.74 -8.32
C ARG A 6 -16.11 -27.69 -8.11
N ILE A 7 -16.71 -27.21 -9.18
CA ILE A 7 -17.79 -26.23 -9.16
C ILE A 7 -19.06 -26.94 -9.59
N ARG A 8 -20.13 -26.80 -8.79
CA ARG A 8 -21.44 -27.38 -9.08
C ARG A 8 -22.54 -26.33 -9.03
N GLY A 9 -23.35 -26.28 -10.07
CA GLY A 9 -24.52 -25.42 -10.20
C GLY A 9 -24.19 -23.93 -10.21
N ALA A 10 -23.14 -23.51 -10.93
CA ALA A 10 -22.79 -22.10 -11.03
C ALA A 10 -23.84 -21.33 -11.87
N ARG A 11 -24.43 -20.30 -11.26
CA ARG A 11 -25.54 -19.49 -11.80
C ARG A 11 -25.30 -17.98 -11.67
N GLN A 12 -24.08 -17.57 -11.32
CA GLN A 12 -23.73 -16.15 -11.21
C GLN A 12 -23.95 -15.44 -12.56
N ASN A 13 -24.64 -14.29 -12.52
CA ASN A 13 -25.03 -13.51 -13.69
C ASN A 13 -25.77 -14.35 -14.74
N ASN A 14 -25.15 -14.59 -15.89
CA ASN A 14 -25.73 -15.30 -17.03
C ASN A 14 -25.29 -16.77 -17.12
N LEU A 15 -24.55 -17.30 -16.14
CA LEU A 15 -24.17 -18.71 -16.10
C LEU A 15 -25.41 -19.60 -16.01
N LYS A 16 -25.43 -20.67 -16.80
CA LYS A 16 -26.60 -21.55 -16.99
C LYS A 16 -26.47 -22.84 -16.19
N ASN A 17 -26.35 -22.72 -14.87
CA ASN A 17 -26.22 -23.86 -13.95
C ASN A 17 -25.07 -24.80 -14.32
N VAL A 18 -23.86 -24.23 -14.43
CA VAL A 18 -22.69 -24.91 -14.99
C VAL A 18 -22.00 -25.76 -13.92
N ASP A 19 -21.67 -27.00 -14.27
CA ASP A 19 -20.81 -27.90 -13.51
C ASP A 19 -19.46 -28.04 -14.22
N LEU A 20 -18.35 -27.90 -13.48
CA LEU A 20 -17.02 -28.09 -14.04
C LEU A 20 -15.99 -28.49 -12.99
N ASP A 21 -14.93 -29.14 -13.45
CA ASP A 21 -13.75 -29.49 -12.64
C ASP A 21 -12.50 -28.85 -13.24
N ILE A 22 -11.83 -27.99 -12.48
CA ILE A 22 -10.59 -27.30 -12.88
C ILE A 22 -9.40 -28.01 -12.24
N PRO A 23 -8.42 -28.53 -12.99
CA PRO A 23 -7.22 -29.10 -12.40
C PRO A 23 -6.41 -28.01 -11.67
N THR A 24 -5.89 -28.35 -10.50
CA THR A 24 -4.99 -27.46 -9.73
C THR A 24 -3.53 -27.69 -10.12
N GLY A 25 -2.69 -26.66 -9.96
CA GLY A 25 -1.27 -26.72 -10.31
C GLY A 25 -0.98 -26.69 -11.82
N GLU A 26 -2.00 -26.35 -12.62
CA GLU A 26 -1.91 -26.24 -14.08
C GLU A 26 -2.30 -24.83 -14.53
N LEU A 27 -1.75 -24.37 -15.66
CA LEU A 27 -2.19 -23.14 -16.31
C LEU A 27 -3.49 -23.42 -17.07
N VAL A 28 -4.62 -22.99 -16.51
CA VAL A 28 -5.94 -23.17 -17.13
C VAL A 28 -6.39 -21.87 -17.80
N VAL A 29 -6.75 -21.96 -19.07
CA VAL A 29 -7.25 -20.82 -19.86
C VAL A 29 -8.75 -20.98 -20.08
N VAL A 30 -9.53 -19.97 -19.63
CA VAL A 30 -10.97 -19.88 -19.90
C VAL A 30 -11.18 -18.95 -21.11
N THR A 31 -11.71 -19.50 -22.20
CA THR A 31 -11.90 -18.78 -23.47
C THR A 31 -13.37 -18.78 -23.91
N GLY A 32 -13.71 -17.97 -24.92
CA GLY A 32 -15.05 -17.81 -25.46
C GLY A 32 -15.39 -16.36 -25.84
N VAL A 33 -16.48 -16.18 -26.60
CA VAL A 33 -16.94 -14.86 -27.11
C VAL A 33 -17.25 -13.86 -25.98
N SER A 34 -17.27 -12.57 -26.28
CA SER A 34 -17.71 -11.55 -25.31
C SER A 34 -19.12 -11.88 -24.78
N GLY A 35 -19.36 -11.68 -23.48
CA GLY A 35 -20.64 -12.00 -22.85
C GLY A 35 -20.92 -13.50 -22.59
N SER A 36 -20.02 -14.43 -22.94
CA SER A 36 -20.22 -15.87 -22.67
C SER A 36 -20.24 -16.30 -21.20
N GLY A 37 -19.96 -15.39 -20.26
CA GLY A 37 -19.93 -15.68 -18.83
C GLY A 37 -18.55 -16.05 -18.27
N LYS A 38 -17.46 -15.88 -19.04
CA LYS A 38 -16.08 -16.12 -18.57
C LYS A 38 -15.75 -15.35 -17.29
N SER A 39 -16.01 -14.04 -17.29
CA SER A 39 -15.74 -13.20 -16.12
C SER A 39 -16.65 -13.56 -14.95
N SER A 40 -17.92 -13.88 -15.21
CA SER A 40 -18.86 -14.39 -14.21
C SER A 40 -18.35 -15.67 -13.54
N LEU A 41 -17.70 -16.55 -14.30
CA LEU A 41 -17.13 -17.78 -13.77
C LEU A 41 -15.82 -17.55 -13.01
N VAL A 42 -14.88 -16.79 -13.60
CA VAL A 42 -13.52 -16.63 -13.05
C VAL A 42 -13.50 -15.63 -11.90
N PHE A 43 -14.06 -14.44 -12.09
CA PHE A 43 -14.01 -13.36 -11.11
C PHE A 43 -15.19 -13.45 -10.12
N ASP A 44 -16.42 -13.49 -10.65
CA ASP A 44 -17.61 -13.36 -9.80
C ASP A 44 -17.99 -14.67 -9.08
N THR A 45 -17.40 -15.81 -9.47
CA THR A 45 -17.66 -17.12 -8.84
C THR A 45 -16.41 -17.67 -8.18
N LEU A 46 -15.36 -17.97 -8.95
CA LEU A 46 -14.19 -18.67 -8.44
C LEU A 46 -13.33 -17.80 -7.51
N TYR A 47 -12.95 -16.60 -7.97
CA TYR A 47 -12.21 -15.64 -7.16
C TYR A 47 -13.02 -15.20 -5.95
N ALA A 48 -14.31 -14.89 -6.14
CA ALA A 48 -15.22 -14.53 -5.05
C ALA A 48 -15.23 -15.57 -3.94
N GLU A 49 -15.40 -16.84 -4.27
CA GLU A 49 -15.41 -17.91 -3.27
C GLU A 49 -14.04 -18.13 -2.63
N GLY A 50 -12.95 -18.03 -3.41
CA GLY A 50 -11.57 -18.15 -2.91
C GLY A 50 -11.21 -17.06 -1.90
N GLN A 51 -11.51 -15.80 -2.21
CA GLN A 51 -11.30 -14.67 -1.30
C GLN A 51 -12.21 -14.78 -0.07
N ARG A 52 -13.51 -15.09 -0.26
CA ARG A 52 -14.47 -15.24 0.85
C ARG A 52 -14.00 -16.28 1.87
N ARG A 53 -13.60 -17.47 1.41
CA ARG A 53 -13.08 -18.53 2.29
C ARG A 53 -11.77 -18.16 2.96
N TYR A 54 -10.90 -17.43 2.26
CA TYR A 54 -9.66 -16.94 2.87
C TYR A 54 -9.96 -15.96 4.02
N VAL A 55 -10.86 -14.99 3.80
CA VAL A 55 -11.32 -14.04 4.84
C VAL A 55 -11.98 -14.76 6.02
N GLU A 56 -12.71 -15.85 5.77
CA GLU A 56 -13.32 -16.69 6.82
C GLU A 56 -12.29 -17.37 7.73
N THR A 57 -11.00 -17.46 7.35
CA THR A 57 -9.96 -18.02 8.24
C THR A 57 -9.45 -17.04 9.30
N PHE A 58 -9.72 -15.74 9.14
CA PHE A 58 -9.28 -14.72 10.08
C PHE A 58 -10.17 -14.66 11.33
N SER A 59 -9.68 -13.98 12.37
CA SER A 59 -10.44 -13.76 13.62
C SER A 59 -11.72 -12.97 13.35
N ALA A 60 -12.74 -13.15 14.20
CA ALA A 60 -14.01 -12.43 14.08
C ALA A 60 -13.83 -10.90 14.11
N TYR A 61 -12.84 -10.41 14.87
CA TYR A 61 -12.45 -9.01 14.92
C TYR A 61 -11.84 -8.52 13.60
N ALA A 62 -10.87 -9.26 13.05
CA ALA A 62 -10.24 -8.88 11.78
C ALA A 62 -11.23 -8.82 10.61
N ARG A 63 -12.24 -9.72 10.61
CA ARG A 63 -13.31 -9.72 9.59
C ARG A 63 -14.21 -8.47 9.60
N GLN A 64 -14.14 -7.60 10.62
CA GLN A 64 -14.88 -6.33 10.63
C GLN A 64 -14.25 -5.29 9.69
N PHE A 65 -12.95 -5.42 9.38
CA PHE A 65 -12.19 -4.48 8.58
C PHE A 65 -11.87 -4.98 7.17
N LEU A 66 -12.29 -6.21 6.85
CA LEU A 66 -12.06 -6.83 5.56
C LEU A 66 -13.33 -6.75 4.72
N ASP A 67 -13.16 -6.36 3.45
CA ASP A 67 -14.25 -6.38 2.50
C ASP A 67 -14.80 -7.81 2.38
N ARG A 68 -16.09 -7.93 2.67
CA ARG A 68 -16.82 -9.18 2.51
C ARG A 68 -17.28 -9.26 1.07
N MET A 69 -16.70 -10.19 0.31
CA MET A 69 -17.27 -10.57 -0.96
C MET A 69 -18.59 -11.31 -0.74
N ASP A 70 -19.58 -10.95 -1.56
CA ASP A 70 -20.86 -11.67 -1.59
C ASP A 70 -20.63 -13.14 -1.95
N LYS A 71 -21.43 -14.01 -1.32
CA LYS A 71 -21.41 -15.42 -1.66
C LYS A 71 -21.93 -15.58 -3.09
N PRO A 72 -21.16 -16.20 -4.02
CA PRO A 72 -21.60 -16.36 -5.39
C PRO A 72 -22.80 -17.31 -5.48
N GLN A 73 -23.60 -17.15 -6.53
CA GLN A 73 -24.74 -18.03 -6.80
C GLN A 73 -24.24 -19.38 -7.37
N VAL A 74 -23.92 -20.31 -6.47
CA VAL A 74 -23.40 -21.65 -6.77
C VAL A 74 -23.91 -22.65 -5.74
N ASP A 75 -24.18 -23.89 -6.14
CA ASP A 75 -24.62 -24.93 -5.18
C ASP A 75 -23.47 -25.36 -4.29
N ARG A 76 -22.31 -25.67 -4.91
CA ARG A 76 -21.13 -26.13 -4.17
C ARG A 76 -19.85 -25.81 -4.93
N ILE A 77 -18.83 -25.38 -4.19
CA ILE A 77 -17.45 -25.31 -4.66
C ILE A 77 -16.56 -26.08 -3.69
N GLU A 78 -15.68 -26.95 -4.19
CA GLU A 78 -14.72 -27.70 -3.38
C GLU A 78 -13.30 -27.48 -3.87
N GLY A 79 -12.33 -27.56 -2.97
CA GLY A 79 -10.92 -27.51 -3.33
C GLY A 79 -10.42 -26.15 -3.83
N VAL A 80 -11.18 -25.06 -3.65
CA VAL A 80 -10.73 -23.72 -4.03
C VAL A 80 -9.69 -23.21 -3.02
N PRO A 81 -8.46 -22.87 -3.46
CA PRO A 81 -7.46 -22.23 -2.61
C PRO A 81 -7.76 -20.74 -2.40
N PRO A 82 -7.03 -20.04 -1.50
CA PRO A 82 -7.01 -18.58 -1.48
C PRO A 82 -6.69 -18.04 -2.88
N ALA A 83 -7.46 -17.07 -3.33
CA ALA A 83 -7.40 -16.56 -4.69
C ALA A 83 -6.94 -15.10 -4.71
N ILE A 84 -6.15 -14.74 -5.73
CA ILE A 84 -5.73 -13.38 -6.03
C ILE A 84 -6.19 -13.08 -7.46
N ALA A 85 -6.98 -12.03 -7.63
CA ALA A 85 -7.34 -11.53 -8.95
C ALA A 85 -6.30 -10.51 -9.40
N ILE A 86 -5.80 -10.69 -10.62
CA ILE A 86 -5.00 -9.68 -11.32
C ILE A 86 -5.84 -9.27 -12.52
N ASP A 87 -6.46 -8.11 -12.42
CA ASP A 87 -7.27 -7.53 -13.48
C ASP A 87 -6.58 -6.31 -14.09
N GLN A 88 -7.16 -5.80 -15.17
CA GLN A 88 -6.73 -4.54 -15.76
C GLN A 88 -7.47 -3.39 -15.07
N THR A 89 -7.24 -3.19 -13.77
CA THR A 89 -7.71 -1.98 -13.09
C THR A 89 -6.87 -0.78 -13.55
N ASN A 90 -7.55 0.33 -13.84
CA ASN A 90 -6.86 1.56 -14.20
C ASN A 90 -5.96 1.99 -13.03
N PRO A 91 -4.66 2.22 -13.25
CA PRO A 91 -3.79 2.65 -12.18
C PRO A 91 -4.33 3.95 -11.58
N VAL A 92 -4.48 3.98 -10.25
CA VAL A 92 -4.91 5.18 -9.52
C VAL A 92 -3.90 6.29 -9.81
N ARG A 93 -4.32 7.29 -10.58
CA ARG A 93 -3.48 8.41 -10.97
C ARG A 93 -3.42 9.40 -9.82
N THR A 94 -2.38 9.30 -8.99
CA THR A 94 -2.02 10.35 -8.04
C THR A 94 -0.67 10.93 -8.43
N SER A 95 -0.46 12.22 -8.19
CA SER A 95 0.82 12.89 -8.45
C SER A 95 1.96 12.36 -7.58
N ARG A 96 1.65 11.58 -6.55
CA ARG A 96 2.62 11.00 -5.60
C ARG A 96 2.91 9.51 -5.85
N SER A 97 2.21 8.87 -6.78
CA SER A 97 2.42 7.47 -7.13
C SER A 97 3.37 7.33 -8.31
N THR A 98 4.36 6.46 -8.16
CA THR A 98 5.34 6.09 -9.19
C THR A 98 5.48 4.58 -9.25
N VAL A 99 6.16 4.04 -10.26
CA VAL A 99 6.49 2.60 -10.31
C VAL A 99 7.22 2.16 -9.04
N GLY A 100 8.14 2.98 -8.52
CA GLY A 100 8.89 2.68 -7.32
C GLY A 100 8.03 2.59 -6.05
N THR A 101 6.95 3.37 -5.95
CA THR A 101 6.03 3.27 -4.81
C THR A 101 5.05 2.11 -4.97
N MET A 102 4.57 1.82 -6.19
CA MET A 102 3.64 0.71 -6.45
C MET A 102 4.29 -0.67 -6.24
N THR A 103 5.60 -0.76 -6.44
CA THR A 103 6.37 -2.00 -6.29
C THR A 103 7.10 -2.10 -4.96
N GLU A 104 6.90 -1.13 -4.06
CA GLU A 104 7.60 -0.99 -2.77
C GLU A 104 9.14 -0.86 -2.88
N LEU A 105 9.70 -0.81 -4.10
CA LEU A 105 11.12 -0.59 -4.33
C LEU A 105 11.63 0.70 -3.69
N ASN A 106 10.81 1.76 -3.68
CA ASN A 106 11.17 3.02 -3.04
C ASN A 106 11.41 2.84 -1.53
N ASP A 107 10.69 1.94 -0.87
CA ASP A 107 10.86 1.72 0.57
C ASP A 107 12.17 0.98 0.88
N HIS A 108 12.54 0.03 0.01
CA HIS A 108 13.88 -0.57 0.05
C HIS A 108 14.98 0.46 -0.21
N LEU A 109 14.79 1.36 -1.18
CA LEU A 109 15.76 2.41 -1.47
C LEU A 109 15.90 3.40 -0.32
N LYS A 110 14.79 3.81 0.33
CA LYS A 110 14.84 4.66 1.53
C LYS A 110 15.70 4.03 2.62
N LEU A 111 15.50 2.74 2.91
CA LEU A 111 16.29 2.02 3.91
C LEU A 111 17.76 1.90 3.51
N LEU A 112 18.04 1.63 2.22
CA LEU A 112 19.39 1.57 1.69
C LEU A 112 20.09 2.92 1.89
N TYR A 113 19.52 4.00 1.37
CA TYR A 113 20.09 5.35 1.48
C TYR A 113 20.25 5.79 2.93
N ALA A 114 19.26 5.54 3.80
CA ALA A 114 19.36 5.91 5.21
C ALA A 114 20.52 5.20 5.93
N ARG A 115 20.89 3.98 5.51
CA ARG A 115 21.95 3.19 6.14
C ARG A 115 23.32 3.38 5.51
N THR A 116 23.40 3.66 4.22
CA THR A 116 24.66 3.63 3.47
C THR A 116 25.06 4.96 2.85
N ALA A 117 24.15 5.93 2.72
CA ALA A 117 24.48 7.18 2.06
C ALA A 117 25.36 8.06 2.94
N THR A 118 26.36 8.70 2.31
CA THR A 118 27.08 9.82 2.91
C THR A 118 26.31 11.10 2.60
N LEU A 119 25.96 11.85 3.63
CA LEU A 119 25.23 13.11 3.49
C LEU A 119 26.19 14.21 3.02
N HIS A 120 25.75 15.01 2.05
CA HIS A 120 26.49 16.18 1.55
C HIS A 120 25.62 17.44 1.64
N CYS A 121 26.23 18.58 1.98
CA CYS A 121 25.55 19.86 2.01
C CYS A 121 25.13 20.29 0.60
N ARG A 122 23.87 20.72 0.45
CA ARG A 122 23.31 21.14 -0.86
C ARG A 122 23.96 22.39 -1.45
N HIS A 123 24.55 23.25 -0.62
CA HIS A 123 25.16 24.51 -1.08
C HIS A 123 26.65 24.38 -1.36
N CYS A 124 27.41 23.71 -0.47
CA CYS A 124 28.88 23.64 -0.58
C CYS A 124 29.43 22.24 -0.92
N ALA A 125 28.57 21.24 -1.11
CA ALA A 125 28.91 19.83 -1.40
C ALA A 125 29.81 19.12 -0.37
N GLN A 126 30.14 19.78 0.75
CA GLN A 126 30.97 19.18 1.80
C GLN A 126 30.21 18.07 2.54
N PRO A 127 30.91 17.01 2.99
CA PRO A 127 30.30 15.96 3.82
C PRO A 127 29.70 16.54 5.09
N VAL A 128 28.45 16.17 5.38
CA VAL A 128 27.77 16.54 6.63
C VAL A 128 28.41 15.76 7.78
N ARG A 129 28.70 16.48 8.86
CA ARG A 129 29.32 15.92 10.07
C ARG A 129 28.37 16.08 11.24
N ARG A 130 28.57 15.28 12.28
CA ARG A 130 27.87 15.48 13.55
C ARG A 130 28.42 16.73 14.23
N ASP A 131 27.53 17.60 14.63
CA ASP A 131 27.87 18.75 15.45
C ASP A 131 28.02 18.38 16.93
N THR A 132 28.83 19.17 17.60
CA THR A 132 29.00 19.18 19.06
C THR A 132 28.55 20.53 19.59
N VAL A 133 28.26 20.62 20.89
CA VAL A 133 27.91 21.92 21.51
C VAL A 133 28.98 22.97 21.22
N ALA A 134 30.26 22.60 21.29
CA ALA A 134 31.37 23.50 20.99
C ALA A 134 31.38 23.97 19.53
N SER A 135 31.19 23.05 18.56
CA SER A 135 31.18 23.43 17.13
C SER A 135 30.00 24.35 16.79
N VAL A 136 28.85 24.14 17.43
CA VAL A 136 27.67 25.01 17.27
C VAL A 136 27.96 26.40 17.84
N LEU A 137 28.50 26.50 19.05
CA LEU A 137 28.84 27.79 19.67
C LEU A 137 29.88 28.56 18.85
N GLU A 138 30.90 27.89 18.34
CA GLU A 138 31.89 28.51 17.45
C GLU A 138 31.24 29.02 16.15
N SER A 139 30.35 28.23 15.56
CA SER A 139 29.60 28.63 14.37
C SER A 139 28.74 29.87 14.62
N LEU A 140 28.01 29.92 15.73
CA LEU A 140 27.19 31.06 16.12
C LEU A 140 28.04 32.32 16.36
N ALA A 141 29.18 32.20 17.06
CA ALA A 141 30.09 33.31 17.31
C ALA A 141 30.66 33.88 16.00
N ARG A 142 31.04 33.02 15.04
CA ARG A 142 31.50 33.45 13.71
C ARG A 142 30.40 34.19 12.94
N GLN A 143 29.17 33.69 12.99
CA GLN A 143 28.03 34.34 12.34
C GLN A 143 27.71 35.70 12.95
N ALA A 144 27.69 35.80 14.28
CA ALA A 144 27.50 37.06 15.00
C ALA A 144 28.58 38.10 14.69
N ALA A 145 29.84 37.68 14.66
CA ALA A 145 30.96 38.56 14.28
C ALA A 145 30.84 39.05 12.84
N ALA A 146 30.45 38.18 11.89
CA ALA A 146 30.22 38.56 10.50
C ALA A 146 29.02 39.50 10.32
N ALA A 147 27.98 39.37 11.14
CA ALA A 147 26.80 40.24 11.15
C ALA A 147 27.02 41.56 11.91
N GLY A 148 28.05 41.64 12.75
CA GLY A 148 28.29 42.80 13.64
C GLY A 148 27.28 42.94 14.78
N ASP A 149 26.47 41.90 15.04
CA ASP A 149 25.44 41.87 16.09
C ASP A 149 25.57 40.59 16.91
N PRO A 150 25.86 40.66 18.23
CA PRO A 150 26.02 39.50 19.09
C PRO A 150 24.69 38.86 19.51
N ARG A 151 23.54 39.46 19.18
CA ARG A 151 22.23 38.96 19.62
C ARG A 151 21.81 37.76 18.76
N ALA A 152 21.39 36.69 19.43
CA ALA A 152 20.77 35.52 18.81
C ALA A 152 19.43 35.23 19.49
N VAL A 153 18.43 34.83 18.70
CA VAL A 153 17.16 34.33 19.22
C VAL A 153 17.20 32.81 19.12
N ILE A 154 17.12 32.13 20.26
CA ILE A 154 17.05 30.67 20.32
C ILE A 154 15.59 30.30 20.23
N THR A 155 15.21 29.62 19.16
CA THR A 155 13.86 29.13 18.95
C THR A 155 13.85 27.61 18.86
N PHE A 156 12.72 27.03 19.25
CA PHE A 156 12.43 25.61 19.03
C PHE A 156 11.21 25.54 18.11
N PRO A 157 11.21 24.68 17.09
CA PRO A 157 10.05 24.52 16.24
C PRO A 157 8.88 23.99 17.08
N VAL A 158 7.72 24.64 16.96
CA VAL A 158 6.45 24.17 17.49
C VAL A 158 5.57 23.83 16.29
N ASP A 159 5.18 22.57 16.17
CA ASP A 159 4.27 22.14 15.11
C ASP A 159 2.84 22.62 15.48
N VAL A 160 2.41 23.70 14.84
CA VAL A 160 1.05 24.25 15.00
C VAL A 160 0.13 23.58 13.97
N PRO A 161 -0.94 22.88 14.40
CA PRO A 161 -1.94 22.34 13.46
C PRO A 161 -2.61 23.44 12.63
N GLU A 162 -2.92 23.16 11.36
CA GLU A 162 -3.47 24.16 10.40
C GLU A 162 -4.78 24.81 10.85
N ASN A 163 -5.47 24.23 11.83
CA ASN A 163 -6.73 24.71 12.39
C ASN A 163 -6.58 25.72 13.55
N PHE A 164 -5.37 26.12 13.92
CA PHE A 164 -5.13 27.13 14.95
C PHE A 164 -4.77 28.48 14.30
N SER A 165 -5.41 29.55 14.77
CA SER A 165 -5.03 30.93 14.46
C SER A 165 -3.82 31.38 15.28
N GLU A 166 -3.07 32.36 14.78
CA GLU A 166 -1.90 32.93 15.46
C GLU A 166 -2.23 33.37 16.89
N SER A 167 -3.39 34.00 17.09
CA SER A 167 -3.89 34.44 18.41
C SER A 167 -4.24 33.31 19.37
N GLU A 168 -4.58 32.13 18.87
CA GLU A 168 -4.86 30.95 19.72
C GLU A 168 -3.55 30.29 20.14
N VAL A 169 -2.53 30.30 19.28
CA VAL A 169 -1.19 29.80 19.61
C VAL A 169 -0.52 30.68 20.67
N GLU A 170 -0.63 32.00 20.53
CA GLU A 170 -0.08 32.97 21.50
C GLU A 170 -0.65 32.84 22.91
N GLN A 171 -1.88 32.32 23.07
CA GLN A 171 -2.49 32.08 24.39
C GLN A 171 -1.93 30.84 25.10
N HIS A 172 -1.20 29.97 24.38
CA HIS A 172 -0.65 28.71 24.89
C HIS A 172 0.88 28.72 25.01
N LEU A 173 1.54 29.82 24.64
CA LEU A 173 2.97 30.09 24.84
C LEU A 173 3.22 30.85 26.15
#